data_AF-A0A9C6STZ7-F1
#
_entry.id   AF-A0A9C6STZ7-F1
#
_cell.length_a   1.000
_cell.length_b   1.000
_cell.length_c   1.000
_cell.angle_alpha   90.00
_cell.angle_beta   90.00
_cell.angle_gamma   90.00
#
_symmetry.space_group_name_H-M   'P 1'
#
loop_
_entity.id
_entity.type
_entity.pdbx_description
1 polymer ?
#
loop_
_entity_poly.entity_id
_entity_poly.type
_entity_poly.pdbx_seq_one_letter_code
_entity_poly.pdbx_strand_id
1 'polypeptide(L)'
;MGDQKITKCDAEPASSPLLLPDGYSYFQDGIKWVSDLMEIEDSDADWLVDAEFICKRISDVMSKKDWIYKSVLEHLLTTATFYRGSKIDVPLDFEQYLRFQMPFHVTPIFNASQPGYINLYATSTHPMITKGYVNPELVQVLLRGNLRDAINQLKSVYCDSKVHYKLSYRTHEIGDQGFVHEILACEQRDGGMPSIISFVFLPALQFKFSEFPLPSFVPSGPAWAHCNNVYYWLALLQVYPQYDNRSFCPYVPRMQFVQDDRMVKYRNVLRLLVKIGLGNNIPDISDIFVIKGLHFFRLRYSMSCDCNLSLPTLFMELLNIHTNIIYTDATHKLMVFGNCQQHSMQEALKLDTIARNVSMFYYMNYIPWDRLKQMFGLI
;
A
#
# COMPACT_ATOMS: atom_id res chain seq x y z
N MET A 1 -28.71 -30.84 56.55
CA MET A 1 -27.78 -30.37 57.60
C MET A 1 -26.40 -30.31 56.98
N GLY A 2 -25.85 -29.10 56.82
CA GLY A 2 -24.52 -28.88 56.24
C GLY A 2 -24.47 -27.66 55.31
N ASP A 3 -24.77 -26.48 55.85
CA ASP A 3 -24.55 -25.20 55.15
C ASP A 3 -23.05 -24.99 54.91
N GLN A 4 -22.62 -25.00 53.65
CA GLN A 4 -21.33 -24.45 53.25
C GLN A 4 -21.51 -23.04 52.70
N LYS A 5 -21.23 -22.06 53.57
CA LYS A 5 -21.00 -20.66 53.21
C LYS A 5 -19.84 -20.57 52.22
N ILE A 6 -20.15 -20.19 50.98
CA ILE A 6 -19.15 -19.70 50.03
C ILE A 6 -18.78 -18.27 50.47
N THR A 7 -17.61 -18.15 51.08
CA THR A 7 -16.95 -16.89 51.39
C THR A 7 -16.58 -16.18 50.09
N LYS A 8 -17.00 -14.92 49.97
CA LYS A 8 -16.54 -13.96 48.96
C LYS A 8 -15.01 -13.98 48.89
N CYS A 9 -14.45 -14.32 47.74
CA CYS A 9 -13.07 -13.98 47.42
C CYS A 9 -12.95 -12.46 47.30
N ASP A 10 -11.93 -11.95 47.97
CA ASP A 10 -11.56 -10.55 48.05
C ASP A 10 -11.41 -9.92 46.66
N ALA A 11 -11.96 -8.72 46.52
CA ALA A 11 -11.74 -7.85 45.39
C ALA A 11 -10.24 -7.51 45.31
N GLU A 12 -9.64 -7.74 44.16
CA GLU A 12 -8.30 -7.23 43.82
C GLU A 12 -8.25 -5.72 44.08
N PRO A 13 -7.13 -5.18 44.61
CA PRO A 13 -6.99 -3.75 44.76
C PRO A 13 -6.96 -3.14 43.36
N ALA A 14 -7.98 -2.34 43.05
CA ALA A 14 -7.99 -1.47 41.88
C ALA A 14 -6.74 -0.60 41.95
N SER A 15 -5.73 -0.93 41.15
CA SER A 15 -4.53 -0.12 40.99
C SER A 15 -4.98 1.23 40.44
N SER A 16 -4.95 2.24 41.31
CA SER A 16 -5.13 3.63 40.91
C SER A 16 -4.20 3.92 39.73
N PRO A 17 -4.72 4.45 38.59
CA PRO A 17 -3.89 4.73 37.43
C PRO A 17 -2.75 5.65 37.87
N LEU A 18 -1.51 5.21 37.68
CA LEU A 18 -0.32 6.00 37.96
C LEU A 18 -0.44 7.30 37.16
N LEU A 19 -0.58 8.42 37.87
CA LEU A 19 -0.65 9.74 37.23
C LEU A 19 0.72 10.02 36.60
N LEU A 20 0.75 10.31 35.30
CA LEU A 20 1.98 10.70 34.61
C LEU A 20 2.43 12.09 35.08
N PRO A 21 3.74 12.39 35.07
CA PRO A 21 4.24 13.72 35.33
C PRO A 21 3.70 14.76 34.33
N ASP A 22 3.58 16.01 34.76
CA ASP A 22 3.23 17.12 33.87
C ASP A 22 4.17 17.19 32.66
N GLY A 23 3.61 17.39 31.47
CA GLY A 23 4.37 17.42 30.21
C GLY A 23 4.58 16.06 29.54
N TYR A 24 4.01 14.97 30.10
CA TYR A 24 4.03 13.64 29.50
C TYR A 24 2.64 13.20 29.02
N SER A 25 2.63 12.25 28.10
CA SER A 25 1.44 11.53 27.66
C SER A 25 1.72 10.03 27.64
N TYR A 26 0.70 9.21 27.86
CA TYR A 26 0.81 7.78 27.56
C TYR A 26 1.12 7.63 26.07
N PHE A 27 1.99 6.69 25.72
CA PHE A 27 2.45 6.55 24.33
C PHE A 27 1.25 6.33 23.38
N GLN A 28 0.28 5.52 23.81
CA GLN A 28 -0.91 5.22 23.02
C GLN A 28 -1.77 6.48 22.76
N ASP A 29 -1.97 7.30 23.79
CA ASP A 29 -2.74 8.54 23.69
C ASP A 29 -2.01 9.58 22.83
N GLY A 30 -0.68 9.66 22.96
CA GLY A 30 0.16 10.50 22.10
C GLY A 30 0.07 10.12 20.63
N ILE A 31 0.19 8.82 20.31
CA ILE A 31 0.05 8.33 18.94
C ILE A 31 -1.35 8.60 18.37
N LYS A 32 -2.40 8.39 19.18
CA LYS A 32 -3.77 8.71 18.77
C LYS A 32 -3.92 10.22 18.49
N TRP A 33 -3.43 11.07 19.38
CA TRP A 33 -3.46 12.52 19.19
C TRP A 33 -2.77 12.96 17.89
N VAL A 34 -1.59 12.41 17.58
CA VAL A 34 -0.92 12.70 16.30
C VAL A 34 -1.75 12.21 15.12
N SER A 35 -2.34 11.02 15.21
CA SER A 35 -3.23 10.47 14.18
C SER A 35 -4.42 11.39 13.89
N ASP A 36 -5.09 11.89 14.93
CA ASP A 36 -6.27 12.73 14.81
C ASP A 36 -5.93 14.09 14.15
N LEU A 37 -4.72 14.62 14.37
CA LEU A 37 -4.24 15.84 13.69
C LEU A 37 -3.99 15.66 12.18
N MET A 38 -3.93 14.43 11.69
CA MET A 38 -3.65 14.09 10.29
C MET A 38 -4.90 13.72 9.51
N GLU A 39 -6.08 13.87 10.10
CA GLU A 39 -7.34 13.65 9.40
C GLU A 39 -7.56 14.68 8.28
N ILE A 40 -8.35 14.25 7.30
CA ILE A 40 -8.78 15.07 6.18
C ILE A 40 -9.78 16.12 6.69
N GLU A 41 -9.66 17.35 6.20
CA GLU A 41 -10.63 18.40 6.48
C GLU A 41 -11.89 18.23 5.62
N ASP A 42 -13.02 18.76 6.06
CA ASP A 42 -14.27 18.74 5.28
C ASP A 42 -14.09 19.36 3.88
N SER A 43 -13.22 20.36 3.74
CA SER A 43 -12.87 21.01 2.47
C SER A 43 -12.16 20.08 1.47
N ASP A 44 -11.58 18.99 1.96
CA ASP A 44 -10.87 17.98 1.20
C ASP A 44 -11.73 16.73 0.95
N ALA A 45 -12.95 16.66 1.51
CA ALA A 45 -13.82 15.48 1.45
C ALA A 45 -14.23 15.07 0.03
N ASP A 46 -14.22 16.01 -0.92
CA ASP A 46 -14.65 15.77 -2.32
C ASP A 46 -13.53 15.20 -3.21
N TRP A 47 -12.34 14.92 -2.68
CA TRP A 47 -11.21 14.43 -3.48
C TRP A 47 -11.54 13.13 -4.25
N LEU A 48 -12.44 12.30 -3.72
CA LEU A 48 -12.87 11.07 -4.39
C LEU A 48 -13.64 11.33 -5.68
N VAL A 49 -14.43 12.41 -5.71
CA VAL A 49 -15.18 12.83 -6.91
C VAL A 49 -14.20 13.27 -7.99
N ASP A 50 -13.16 14.03 -7.63
CA ASP A 50 -12.08 14.41 -8.53
C ASP A 50 -11.30 13.20 -9.04
N ALA A 51 -10.97 12.26 -8.15
CA ALA A 51 -10.26 11.04 -8.50
C ALA A 51 -11.06 10.17 -9.49
N GLU A 52 -12.37 10.02 -9.28
CA GLU A 52 -13.26 9.32 -10.19
C GLU A 52 -13.32 10.01 -11.56
N PHE A 53 -13.45 11.34 -11.56
CA PHE A 53 -13.46 12.13 -12.79
C PHE A 53 -12.15 11.96 -13.58
N ILE A 54 -11.00 12.06 -12.89
CA ILE A 54 -9.68 11.84 -13.50
C ILE A 54 -9.58 10.42 -14.08
N CYS A 55 -10.00 9.39 -13.33
CA CYS A 55 -10.00 8.00 -13.81
C CYS A 55 -10.80 7.85 -15.10
N LYS A 56 -12.01 8.41 -15.15
CA LYS A 56 -12.87 8.39 -16.32
C LYS A 56 -12.20 9.06 -17.52
N ARG A 57 -11.58 10.22 -17.34
CA ARG A 57 -10.87 10.93 -18.43
C ARG A 57 -9.69 10.13 -18.98
N ILE A 58 -8.92 9.48 -18.10
CA ILE A 58 -7.80 8.61 -18.50
C ILE A 58 -8.34 7.40 -19.28
N SER A 59 -9.38 6.74 -18.76
CA SER A 59 -10.01 5.58 -19.39
C SER A 59 -10.61 5.93 -20.76
N ASP A 60 -11.28 7.07 -20.90
CA ASP A 60 -11.84 7.55 -22.17
C ASP A 60 -10.77 7.78 -23.23
N VAL A 61 -9.61 8.32 -22.85
CA VAL A 61 -8.49 8.55 -23.79
C VAL A 61 -7.83 7.24 -24.18
N MET A 62 -7.57 6.35 -23.22
CA MET A 62 -6.92 5.07 -23.51
C MET A 62 -7.82 4.11 -24.30
N SER A 63 -9.12 4.11 -24.02
CA SER A 63 -10.09 3.26 -24.73
C SER A 63 -10.25 3.61 -26.20
N LYS A 64 -9.92 4.85 -26.60
CA LYS A 64 -9.87 5.25 -28.01
C LYS A 64 -8.69 4.65 -28.77
N LYS A 65 -7.60 4.29 -28.07
CA LYS A 65 -6.46 3.59 -28.67
C LYS A 65 -6.75 2.10 -28.80
N ASP A 66 -7.25 1.50 -27.72
CA ASP A 66 -7.70 0.12 -27.70
C ASP A 66 -8.76 -0.06 -26.63
N TRP A 67 -9.89 -0.65 -27.00
CA TRP A 67 -11.05 -0.86 -26.13
C TRP A 67 -10.73 -1.74 -24.92
N ILE A 68 -9.67 -2.57 -24.98
CA ILE A 68 -9.21 -3.39 -23.84
C ILE A 68 -8.92 -2.54 -22.60
N TYR A 69 -8.47 -1.30 -22.78
CA TYR A 69 -8.10 -0.43 -21.66
C TYR A 69 -9.29 0.00 -20.81
N LYS A 70 -10.52 -0.09 -21.34
CA LYS A 70 -11.72 0.08 -20.53
C LYS A 70 -11.80 -0.98 -19.43
N SER A 71 -11.45 -2.23 -19.75
CA SER A 71 -11.40 -3.35 -18.80
C SER A 71 -10.18 -3.25 -17.88
N VAL A 72 -9.02 -2.89 -18.43
CA VAL A 72 -7.77 -2.77 -17.65
C VAL A 72 -7.86 -1.70 -16.56
N LEU A 73 -8.53 -0.58 -16.85
CA LEU A 73 -8.60 0.58 -15.95
C LEU A 73 -9.88 0.63 -15.11
N GLU A 74 -10.73 -0.39 -15.17
CA GLU A 74 -12.02 -0.44 -14.46
C GLU A 74 -11.85 -0.15 -12.96
N HIS A 75 -10.79 -0.68 -12.36
CA HIS A 75 -10.52 -0.54 -10.93
C HIS A 75 -9.45 0.51 -10.60
N LEU A 76 -9.14 1.44 -11.51
CA LEU A 76 -8.09 2.45 -11.28
C LEU A 76 -8.34 3.30 -10.02
N LEU A 77 -9.59 3.69 -9.77
CA LEU A 77 -9.97 4.51 -8.60
C LEU A 77 -9.56 3.86 -7.28
N THR A 78 -9.68 2.54 -7.16
CA THR A 78 -9.33 1.80 -5.94
C THR A 78 -7.85 1.96 -5.57
N THR A 79 -6.99 2.35 -6.52
CA THR A 79 -5.56 2.54 -6.31
C THR A 79 -5.16 3.95 -5.87
N ALA A 80 -6.16 4.85 -5.83
CA ALA A 80 -5.97 6.25 -5.53
C ALA A 80 -5.49 6.48 -4.09
N THR A 81 -4.72 7.53 -3.90
CA THR A 81 -4.31 8.04 -2.61
C THR A 81 -4.28 9.54 -2.69
N PHE A 82 -5.08 10.19 -1.87
CA PHE A 82 -5.04 11.64 -1.71
C PHE A 82 -4.01 11.99 -0.65
N TYR A 83 -3.28 13.08 -0.88
CA TYR A 83 -2.50 13.71 0.17
C TYR A 83 -2.30 15.20 -0.04
N ARG A 84 -2.22 15.92 1.08
CA ARG A 84 -1.86 17.35 1.15
C ARG A 84 -0.97 17.56 2.37
N GLY A 85 0.32 17.81 2.12
CA GLY A 85 1.31 17.80 3.20
C GLY A 85 1.38 16.43 3.87
N SER A 86 1.05 16.35 5.16
CA SER A 86 1.02 15.09 5.91
C SER A 86 -0.36 14.44 6.03
N LYS A 87 -1.41 15.07 5.51
CA LYS A 87 -2.76 14.50 5.48
C LYS A 87 -2.84 13.51 4.33
N ILE A 88 -3.31 12.31 4.59
CA ILE A 88 -3.39 11.22 3.61
C ILE A 88 -4.75 10.55 3.73
N ASP A 89 -5.36 10.17 2.61
CA ASP A 89 -6.52 9.30 2.62
C ASP A 89 -6.57 8.42 1.37
N VAL A 90 -7.37 7.37 1.45
CA VAL A 90 -7.53 6.37 0.41
C VAL A 90 -9.00 5.94 0.33
N PRO A 91 -9.47 5.34 -0.78
CA PRO A 91 -10.83 4.80 -0.87
C PRO A 91 -11.09 3.71 0.18
N LEU A 92 -12.36 3.47 0.51
CA LEU A 92 -12.74 2.38 1.44
C LEU A 92 -12.34 1.00 0.90
N ASP A 93 -12.45 0.83 -0.40
CA ASP A 93 -12.07 -0.35 -1.17
C ASP A 93 -10.64 -0.24 -1.73
N PHE A 94 -9.74 0.44 -1.01
CA PHE A 94 -8.38 0.69 -1.48
C PHE A 94 -7.62 -0.60 -1.87
N GLU A 95 -6.98 -0.59 -3.05
CA GLU A 95 -6.20 -1.69 -3.60
C GLU A 95 -4.83 -1.22 -4.11
N GLN A 96 -3.80 -2.07 -3.97
CA GLN A 96 -2.50 -1.83 -4.62
C GLN A 96 -2.47 -2.36 -6.05
N TYR A 97 -3.09 -3.51 -6.24
CA TYR A 97 -3.10 -4.15 -7.53
C TYR A 97 -4.21 -3.49 -8.34
N LEU A 98 -3.86 -2.93 -9.50
CA LEU A 98 -4.86 -2.66 -10.52
C LEU A 98 -5.30 -4.01 -11.05
N ARG A 99 -6.32 -4.59 -10.42
CA ARG A 99 -6.91 -5.84 -10.85
C ARG A 99 -7.73 -5.59 -12.11
N PHE A 100 -7.64 -6.49 -13.07
CA PHE A 100 -8.44 -6.43 -14.28
C PHE A 100 -8.68 -7.82 -14.86
N GLN A 101 -9.70 -7.91 -15.71
CA GLN A 101 -9.95 -9.09 -16.52
C GLN A 101 -9.57 -8.78 -17.97
N MET A 102 -8.94 -9.75 -18.63
CA MET A 102 -8.76 -9.65 -20.08
C MET A 102 -10.13 -9.80 -20.74
N PRO A 103 -10.44 -8.97 -21.75
CA PRO A 103 -11.75 -9.02 -22.39
C PRO A 103 -11.83 -10.11 -23.48
N PHE A 104 -10.85 -11.03 -23.49
CA PHE A 104 -10.82 -12.27 -24.25
C PHE A 104 -10.56 -13.43 -23.28
N HIS A 105 -10.92 -14.63 -23.71
CA HIS A 105 -10.78 -15.81 -22.85
C HIS A 105 -9.32 -16.10 -22.50
N VAL A 106 -9.03 -16.23 -21.21
CA VAL A 106 -7.72 -16.59 -20.66
C VAL A 106 -7.90 -17.74 -19.69
N THR A 107 -7.13 -18.80 -19.88
CA THR A 107 -7.18 -20.01 -19.06
C THR A 107 -5.87 -20.16 -18.28
N PRO A 108 -5.90 -20.14 -16.94
CA PRO A 108 -4.74 -20.47 -16.11
C PRO A 108 -4.31 -21.92 -16.29
N ILE A 109 -3.02 -22.14 -16.55
CA ILE A 109 -2.36 -23.44 -16.62
C ILE A 109 -1.41 -23.55 -15.44
N PHE A 110 -1.75 -24.44 -14.50
CA PHE A 110 -0.98 -24.66 -13.27
C PHE A 110 0.13 -25.70 -13.49
N ASN A 111 1.32 -25.45 -12.93
CA ASN A 111 2.44 -26.37 -13.00
C ASN A 111 2.68 -27.03 -11.64
N ALA A 112 2.39 -28.33 -11.51
CA ALA A 112 2.60 -29.07 -10.26
C ALA A 112 4.09 -29.16 -9.87
N SER A 113 5.01 -29.14 -10.84
CA SER A 113 6.45 -29.15 -10.58
C SER A 113 6.98 -27.78 -10.13
N GLN A 114 6.22 -26.71 -10.36
CA GLN A 114 6.56 -25.33 -10.00
C GLN A 114 5.32 -24.61 -9.44
N PRO A 115 4.84 -24.99 -8.24
CA PRO A 115 3.53 -24.60 -7.73
C PRO A 115 3.38 -23.09 -7.47
N GLY A 116 4.49 -22.34 -7.42
CA GLY A 116 4.50 -20.88 -7.30
C GLY A 116 4.33 -20.13 -8.62
N TYR A 117 4.21 -20.84 -9.75
CA TYR A 117 4.18 -20.26 -11.09
C TYR A 117 3.03 -20.86 -11.92
N ILE A 118 2.38 -20.00 -12.70
CA ILE A 118 1.34 -20.38 -13.65
C ILE A 118 1.60 -19.73 -15.01
N ASN A 119 1.12 -20.36 -16.07
CA ASN A 119 1.06 -19.73 -17.40
C ASN A 119 -0.40 -19.40 -17.71
N LEU A 120 -0.62 -18.36 -18.50
CA LEU A 120 -1.98 -17.92 -18.87
C LEU A 120 -2.20 -18.15 -20.36
N TYR A 121 -2.92 -19.21 -20.72
CA TYR A 121 -3.20 -19.58 -22.10
C TYR A 121 -4.30 -18.69 -22.70
N ALA A 122 -4.12 -18.24 -23.94
CA ALA A 122 -5.09 -17.43 -24.67
C ALA A 122 -4.97 -17.67 -26.18
N THR A 123 -6.11 -17.78 -26.88
CA THR A 123 -6.17 -18.00 -28.34
C THR A 123 -6.22 -16.72 -29.17
N SER A 124 -6.12 -15.56 -28.52
CA SER A 124 -6.19 -14.24 -29.17
C SER A 124 -4.86 -13.86 -29.85
N THR A 125 -4.95 -13.01 -30.87
CA THR A 125 -3.80 -12.42 -31.58
C THR A 125 -3.35 -11.08 -31.00
N HIS A 126 -3.87 -10.70 -29.83
CA HIS A 126 -3.56 -9.42 -29.19
C HIS A 126 -2.05 -9.26 -28.92
N PRO A 127 -1.48 -8.04 -29.05
CA PRO A 127 -0.04 -7.80 -28.82
C PRO A 127 0.50 -8.19 -27.43
N MET A 128 -0.37 -8.43 -26.45
CA MET A 128 0.00 -8.94 -25.13
C MET A 128 0.24 -10.46 -25.10
N ILE A 129 0.01 -11.17 -26.21
CA ILE A 129 0.08 -12.63 -26.30
C ILE A 129 1.30 -13.03 -27.13
N THR A 130 2.07 -13.99 -26.62
CA THR A 130 3.21 -14.59 -27.32
C THR A 130 3.11 -16.11 -27.27
N LYS A 131 3.13 -16.75 -28.44
CA LYS A 131 3.03 -18.22 -28.58
C LYS A 131 1.80 -18.82 -27.88
N GLY A 132 0.66 -18.12 -27.93
CA GLY A 132 -0.60 -18.57 -27.31
C GLY A 132 -0.70 -18.37 -25.79
N TYR A 133 0.21 -17.60 -25.19
CA TYR A 133 0.16 -17.27 -23.76
C TYR A 133 0.25 -15.76 -23.55
N VAL A 134 -0.44 -15.24 -22.54
CA VAL A 134 -0.25 -13.86 -22.09
C VAL A 134 1.20 -13.70 -21.64
N ASN A 135 1.85 -12.64 -22.12
CA ASN A 135 3.22 -12.31 -21.73
C ASN A 135 3.18 -11.12 -20.75
N PRO A 136 3.65 -11.29 -19.50
CA PRO A 136 3.60 -10.25 -18.48
C PRO A 136 4.41 -9.01 -18.87
N GLU A 137 5.58 -9.18 -19.47
CA GLU A 137 6.40 -8.05 -19.94
C GLU A 137 5.67 -7.22 -20.99
N LEU A 138 5.05 -7.86 -21.99
CA LEU A 138 4.28 -7.17 -23.03
C LEU A 138 3.06 -6.43 -22.46
N VAL A 139 2.37 -7.02 -21.48
CA VAL A 139 1.27 -6.34 -20.77
C VAL A 139 1.78 -5.03 -20.16
N GLN A 140 2.89 -5.06 -19.43
CA GLN A 140 3.41 -3.86 -18.78
C GLN A 140 3.98 -2.84 -19.78
N VAL A 141 4.69 -3.28 -20.81
CA VAL A 141 5.25 -2.38 -21.83
C VAL A 141 4.14 -1.63 -22.57
N LEU A 142 3.07 -2.33 -22.96
CA LEU A 142 1.92 -1.72 -23.64
C LEU A 142 1.16 -0.78 -22.70
N LEU A 143 0.91 -1.21 -21.47
CA LEU A 143 0.27 -0.37 -20.45
C LEU A 143 1.08 0.91 -20.20
N ARG A 144 2.40 0.79 -20.03
CA ARG A 144 3.31 1.91 -19.81
C ARG A 144 3.32 2.89 -20.98
N GLY A 145 3.44 2.39 -22.21
CA GLY A 145 3.44 3.22 -23.40
C GLY A 145 2.13 3.98 -23.56
N ASN A 146 1.00 3.28 -23.42
CA ASN A 146 -0.31 3.88 -23.62
C ASN A 146 -0.73 4.84 -22.51
N LEU A 147 -0.39 4.55 -21.24
CA LEU A 147 -0.58 5.49 -20.13
C LEU A 147 0.23 6.76 -20.33
N ARG A 148 1.53 6.64 -20.64
CA ARG A 148 2.41 7.79 -20.87
C ARG A 148 1.83 8.71 -21.95
N ASP A 149 1.43 8.14 -23.07
CA ASP A 149 0.87 8.91 -24.18
C ASP A 149 -0.48 9.56 -23.81
N ALA A 150 -1.36 8.82 -23.14
CA ALA A 150 -2.66 9.35 -22.70
C ALA A 150 -2.50 10.50 -21.72
N ILE A 151 -1.60 10.38 -20.75
CA ILE A 151 -1.31 11.43 -19.77
C ILE A 151 -0.63 12.64 -20.45
N ASN A 152 0.28 12.42 -21.40
CA ASN A 152 0.88 13.49 -22.20
C ASN A 152 -0.14 14.21 -23.09
N GLN A 153 -1.16 13.51 -23.57
CA GLN A 153 -2.26 14.10 -24.34
C GLN A 153 -3.17 14.92 -23.45
N LEU A 154 -3.54 14.40 -22.27
CA LEU A 154 -4.41 15.09 -21.32
C LEU A 154 -3.72 16.33 -20.73
N LYS A 155 -2.47 16.20 -20.27
CA LYS A 155 -1.62 17.19 -19.57
C LYS A 155 -2.20 17.72 -18.25
N SER A 156 -3.47 18.08 -18.23
CA SER A 156 -4.18 18.59 -17.08
C SER A 156 -5.67 18.30 -17.19
N VAL A 157 -6.36 18.23 -16.06
CA VAL A 157 -7.80 17.97 -15.98
C VAL A 157 -8.44 19.03 -15.09
N TYR A 158 -9.50 19.65 -15.59
CA TYR A 158 -10.36 20.54 -14.82
C TYR A 158 -11.56 19.74 -14.33
N CYS A 159 -11.67 19.51 -13.02
CA CYS A 159 -12.71 18.67 -12.43
C CYS A 159 -13.99 19.48 -12.15
N ASP A 160 -15.09 18.78 -11.92
CA ASP A 160 -16.39 19.41 -11.66
C ASP A 160 -16.40 20.22 -10.35
N SER A 161 -15.55 19.83 -9.39
CA SER A 161 -15.21 20.56 -8.15
C SER A 161 -14.54 21.92 -8.38
N LYS A 162 -14.21 22.26 -9.64
CA LYS A 162 -13.46 23.44 -10.06
C LYS A 162 -11.97 23.39 -9.76
N VAL A 163 -11.46 22.27 -9.24
CA VAL A 163 -10.02 22.08 -9.04
C VAL A 163 -9.35 21.72 -10.36
N HIS A 164 -8.23 22.37 -10.64
CA HIS A 164 -7.40 22.12 -11.82
C HIS A 164 -6.19 21.30 -11.44
N TYR A 165 -6.06 20.09 -11.99
CA TYR A 165 -4.91 19.23 -11.74
C TYR A 165 -4.00 19.14 -12.96
N LYS A 166 -2.69 19.30 -12.75
CA LYS A 166 -1.67 18.91 -13.70
C LYS A 166 -1.40 17.41 -13.57
N LEU A 167 -1.45 16.70 -14.69
CA LEU A 167 -1.19 15.27 -14.74
C LEU A 167 0.28 14.99 -15.07
N SER A 168 0.84 13.95 -14.44
CA SER A 168 2.11 13.37 -14.84
C SER A 168 2.11 11.86 -14.63
N TYR A 169 3.00 11.17 -15.33
CA TYR A 169 3.10 9.72 -15.30
C TYR A 169 4.56 9.30 -15.19
N ARG A 170 4.83 8.37 -14.28
CA ARG A 170 6.15 7.75 -14.12
C ARG A 170 6.00 6.26 -13.79
N THR A 171 7.10 5.54 -13.92
CA THR A 171 7.20 4.13 -13.51
C THR A 171 8.40 3.93 -12.62
N HIS A 172 8.26 3.03 -11.64
CA HIS A 172 9.34 2.60 -10.77
C HIS A 172 9.58 1.11 -10.98
N GLU A 173 10.83 0.70 -11.12
CA GLU A 173 11.18 -0.72 -11.25
C GLU A 173 11.29 -1.35 -9.86
N ILE A 174 10.62 -2.48 -9.64
CA ILE A 174 10.69 -3.26 -8.40
C ILE A 174 11.08 -4.70 -8.72
N GLY A 175 12.35 -5.03 -8.46
CA GLY A 175 12.86 -6.40 -8.44
C GLY A 175 12.39 -7.22 -9.65
N ASP A 176 11.76 -8.37 -9.37
CA ASP A 176 11.24 -9.31 -10.36
C ASP A 176 9.80 -9.02 -10.83
N GLN A 177 9.11 -8.03 -10.25
CA GLN A 177 7.69 -7.73 -10.50
C GLN A 177 7.47 -6.69 -11.61
N GLY A 178 8.54 -6.10 -12.15
CA GLY A 178 8.49 -5.14 -13.24
C GLY A 178 8.25 -3.70 -12.76
N PHE A 179 7.36 -3.00 -13.45
CA PHE A 179 7.01 -1.60 -13.25
C PHE A 179 5.83 -1.45 -12.29
N VAL A 180 6.03 -0.67 -11.24
CA VAL A 180 4.91 0.02 -10.60
C VAL A 180 4.60 1.26 -11.42
N HIS A 181 3.33 1.44 -11.71
CA HIS A 181 2.82 2.57 -12.45
C HIS A 181 2.35 3.63 -11.47
N GLU A 182 2.68 4.89 -11.77
CA GLU A 182 2.23 6.02 -10.97
C GLU A 182 1.70 7.14 -11.87
N ILE A 183 0.45 7.52 -11.62
CA ILE A 183 -0.18 8.69 -12.21
C ILE A 183 -0.38 9.71 -11.10
N LEU A 184 0.16 10.92 -11.27
CA LEU A 184 0.02 12.01 -10.32
C LEU A 184 -0.87 13.09 -10.90
N ALA A 185 -1.90 13.48 -10.16
CA ALA A 185 -2.71 14.66 -10.39
C ALA A 185 -2.40 15.68 -9.30
N CYS A 186 -1.63 16.72 -9.63
CA CYS A 186 -1.20 17.75 -8.69
C CYS A 186 -2.02 19.03 -8.90
N GLU A 187 -2.68 19.49 -7.83
CA GLU A 187 -3.48 20.71 -7.81
C GLU A 187 -2.63 21.91 -8.28
N GLN A 188 -3.12 22.64 -9.27
CA GLN A 188 -2.56 23.91 -9.70
C GLN A 188 -3.16 25.02 -8.86
N ARG A 189 -2.39 25.54 -7.91
CA ARG A 189 -2.80 26.62 -7.00
C ARG A 189 -1.73 27.70 -6.90
N ASP A 190 -2.17 28.92 -6.62
CA ASP A 190 -1.30 30.10 -6.54
C ASP A 190 -0.57 30.22 -5.18
N GLY A 191 -1.03 29.52 -4.14
CA GLY A 191 -0.38 29.54 -2.82
C GLY A 191 -0.87 28.47 -1.86
N GLY A 192 -0.01 28.05 -0.93
CA GLY A 192 -0.25 26.92 -0.02
C GLY A 192 0.23 25.57 -0.58
N MET A 193 0.06 24.51 0.20
CA MET A 193 0.44 23.16 -0.22
C MET A 193 -0.60 22.59 -1.19
N PRO A 194 -0.22 22.14 -2.40
CA PRO A 194 -1.16 21.54 -3.34
C PRO A 194 -1.66 20.20 -2.81
N SER A 195 -2.94 19.92 -3.04
CA SER A 195 -3.42 18.53 -2.96
C SER A 195 -2.88 17.72 -4.13
N ILE A 196 -2.63 16.44 -3.86
CA ILE A 196 -2.16 15.49 -4.84
C ILE A 196 -3.06 14.26 -4.75
N ILE A 197 -3.57 13.82 -5.90
CA ILE A 197 -4.20 12.51 -6.06
C ILE A 197 -3.21 11.65 -6.83
N SER A 198 -2.74 10.58 -6.20
CA SER A 198 -1.79 9.64 -6.78
C SER A 198 -2.43 8.28 -6.98
N PHE A 199 -2.35 7.76 -8.20
CA PHE A 199 -2.75 6.40 -8.54
C PHE A 199 -1.48 5.57 -8.69
N VAL A 200 -1.17 4.77 -7.66
CA VAL A 200 0.03 3.93 -7.62
C VAL A 200 -0.40 2.48 -7.64
N PHE A 201 0.00 1.75 -8.69
CA PHE A 201 -0.50 0.39 -8.87
C PHE A 201 0.44 -0.56 -9.60
N LEU A 202 0.28 -1.84 -9.27
CA LEU A 202 0.82 -2.97 -10.01
C LEU A 202 -0.32 -3.63 -10.79
N PRO A 203 -0.25 -3.78 -12.12
CA PRO A 203 -1.27 -4.55 -12.84
C PRO A 203 -1.32 -5.99 -12.31
N ALA A 204 -2.52 -6.57 -12.26
CA ALA A 204 -2.70 -7.99 -11.97
C ALA A 204 -3.96 -8.53 -12.66
N LEU A 205 -3.88 -9.75 -13.21
CA LEU A 205 -5.06 -10.38 -13.82
C LEU A 205 -5.89 -11.06 -12.75
N GLN A 206 -7.19 -10.79 -12.73
CA GLN A 206 -8.13 -11.36 -11.76
C GLN A 206 -8.81 -12.62 -12.32
N PHE A 207 -8.89 -13.66 -11.48
CA PHE A 207 -9.61 -14.89 -11.75
C PHE A 207 -10.55 -15.22 -10.61
N LYS A 208 -11.79 -15.60 -10.91
CA LYS A 208 -12.75 -16.03 -9.87
C LYS A 208 -12.45 -17.45 -9.42
N PHE A 209 -12.54 -17.70 -8.12
CA PHE A 209 -12.39 -19.04 -7.57
C PHE A 209 -13.43 -20.03 -8.09
N SER A 210 -14.66 -19.57 -8.33
CA SER A 210 -15.74 -20.40 -8.87
C SER A 210 -15.47 -20.92 -10.28
N GLU A 211 -14.63 -20.22 -11.05
CA GLU A 211 -14.29 -20.57 -12.43
C GLU A 211 -12.93 -21.29 -12.49
N PHE A 212 -11.96 -20.80 -11.72
CA PHE A 212 -10.60 -21.34 -11.67
C PHE A 212 -10.15 -21.51 -10.21
N PRO A 213 -10.47 -22.64 -9.55
CA PRO A 213 -9.99 -22.88 -8.20
C PRO A 213 -8.46 -23.02 -8.19
N LEU A 214 -7.79 -22.48 -7.16
CA LEU A 214 -6.37 -22.72 -6.97
C LEU A 214 -6.15 -24.18 -6.52
N PRO A 215 -5.29 -24.95 -7.20
CA PRO A 215 -4.98 -26.32 -6.78
C PRO A 215 -4.36 -26.39 -5.39
N SER A 216 -4.55 -27.50 -4.68
CA SER A 216 -4.06 -27.69 -3.30
C SER A 216 -2.53 -27.62 -3.15
N PHE A 217 -1.79 -27.85 -4.24
CA PHE A 217 -0.34 -27.75 -4.25
C PHE A 217 0.16 -26.30 -4.34
N VAL A 218 -0.71 -25.34 -4.71
CA VAL A 218 -0.35 -23.93 -4.70
C VAL A 218 -0.29 -23.49 -3.23
N PRO A 219 0.82 -22.89 -2.76
CA PRO A 219 0.97 -22.50 -1.37
C PRO A 219 -0.18 -21.59 -0.91
N SER A 220 -0.99 -22.09 0.01
CA SER A 220 -1.98 -21.30 0.74
C SER A 220 -1.37 -20.90 2.08
N GLY A 221 -1.14 -19.60 2.28
CA GLY A 221 -0.69 -19.10 3.58
C GLY A 221 -1.78 -19.26 4.65
N PRO A 222 -1.44 -19.35 5.95
CA PRO A 222 -2.40 -19.53 7.05
C PRO A 222 -3.50 -18.46 7.10
N ALA A 223 -3.27 -17.28 6.51
CA ALA A 223 -4.24 -16.20 6.39
C ALA A 223 -5.47 -16.54 5.51
N TRP A 224 -5.44 -17.61 4.70
CA TRP A 224 -6.62 -18.07 3.93
C TRP A 224 -7.82 -18.36 4.84
N ALA A 225 -7.58 -18.82 6.07
CA ALA A 225 -8.62 -19.16 7.05
C ALA A 225 -9.37 -17.93 7.61
N HIS A 226 -8.84 -16.72 7.45
CA HIS A 226 -9.46 -15.49 7.95
C HIS A 226 -10.21 -14.71 6.87
N CYS A 227 -10.17 -15.16 5.62
CA CYS A 227 -10.75 -14.47 4.49
C CYS A 227 -11.93 -15.29 3.91
N ASN A 228 -12.95 -15.55 4.75
CA ASN A 228 -14.13 -16.36 4.40
C ASN A 228 -14.95 -15.82 3.19
N ASN A 229 -14.66 -14.60 2.73
CA ASN A 229 -15.40 -13.92 1.66
C ASN A 229 -14.58 -13.68 0.38
N VAL A 230 -13.41 -14.30 0.22
CA VAL A 230 -12.61 -14.11 -1.00
C VAL A 230 -13.19 -14.94 -2.13
N TYR A 231 -13.60 -14.28 -3.20
CA TYR A 231 -14.16 -14.93 -4.40
C TYR A 231 -13.23 -14.90 -5.62
N TYR A 232 -12.02 -14.33 -5.49
CA TYR A 232 -11.03 -14.28 -6.56
C TYR A 232 -9.59 -14.43 -6.09
N TRP A 233 -8.70 -14.76 -7.02
CA TRP A 233 -7.25 -14.69 -6.87
C TRP A 233 -6.66 -13.88 -8.03
N LEU A 234 -5.42 -13.43 -7.87
CA LEU A 234 -4.70 -12.58 -8.80
C LEU A 234 -3.51 -13.34 -9.40
N ALA A 235 -3.29 -13.21 -10.70
CA ALA A 235 -2.06 -13.57 -11.35
C ALA A 235 -1.15 -12.34 -11.40
N LEU A 236 -0.12 -12.32 -10.54
CA LEU A 236 0.85 -11.24 -10.47
C LEU A 236 1.84 -11.35 -11.63
N LEU A 237 2.11 -10.23 -12.28
CA LEU A 237 3.06 -10.17 -13.38
C LEU A 237 4.49 -10.32 -12.83
N GLN A 238 5.26 -11.25 -13.41
CA GLN A 238 6.69 -11.40 -13.15
C GLN A 238 7.46 -11.06 -14.42
N VAL A 239 8.33 -10.06 -14.35
CA VAL A 239 9.14 -9.59 -15.48
C VAL A 239 10.49 -10.30 -15.54
N TYR A 240 11.00 -10.78 -14.40
CA TYR A 240 12.20 -11.61 -14.33
C TYR A 240 11.94 -12.96 -13.65
N PRO A 241 11.03 -13.79 -14.19
CA PRO A 241 10.77 -15.10 -13.62
C PRO A 241 11.99 -16.00 -13.79
N GLN A 242 12.25 -16.84 -12.78
CA GLN A 242 13.40 -17.74 -12.76
C GLN A 242 13.32 -18.88 -13.80
N TYR A 243 12.13 -19.12 -14.39
CA TYR A 243 11.85 -20.31 -15.19
C TYR A 243 11.32 -20.03 -16.60
N ASP A 244 10.21 -19.29 -16.74
CA ASP A 244 9.61 -18.96 -18.03
C ASP A 244 9.11 -17.51 -17.99
N ASN A 245 9.54 -16.69 -18.95
CA ASN A 245 9.20 -15.27 -19.09
C ASN A 245 7.71 -14.98 -19.34
N ARG A 246 6.88 -16.02 -19.47
CA ARG A 246 5.41 -15.95 -19.57
C ARG A 246 4.71 -16.39 -18.28
N SER A 247 5.47 -16.58 -17.21
CA SER A 247 4.93 -17.03 -15.92
C SER A 247 4.36 -15.88 -15.12
N PHE A 248 3.34 -16.21 -14.33
CA PHE A 248 2.72 -15.35 -13.34
C PHE A 248 2.80 -16.04 -11.98
N CYS A 249 2.76 -15.25 -10.91
CA CYS A 249 2.66 -15.78 -9.55
C CYS A 249 1.20 -15.72 -9.08
N PRO A 250 0.55 -16.85 -8.74
CA PRO A 250 -0.79 -16.83 -8.16
C PRO A 250 -0.73 -16.21 -6.76
N TYR A 251 -1.64 -15.29 -6.48
CA TYR A 251 -1.71 -14.55 -5.22
C TYR A 251 -3.16 -14.38 -4.78
N VAL A 252 -3.41 -14.62 -3.50
CA VAL A 252 -4.72 -14.36 -2.89
C VAL A 252 -4.61 -13.09 -2.07
N PRO A 253 -5.32 -12.01 -2.43
CA PRO A 253 -5.20 -10.74 -1.77
C PRO A 253 -5.78 -10.78 -0.35
N ARG A 254 -4.90 -10.65 0.65
CA ARG A 254 -5.23 -10.77 2.07
C ARG A 254 -5.98 -9.56 2.65
N MET A 255 -5.80 -8.37 2.05
CA MET A 255 -6.30 -7.09 2.58
C MET A 255 -7.50 -6.50 1.87
N GLN A 256 -7.78 -6.92 0.63
CA GLN A 256 -8.78 -6.25 -0.22
C GLN A 256 -10.24 -6.43 0.28
N PHE A 257 -10.42 -7.16 1.38
CA PHE A 257 -11.72 -7.42 2.03
C PHE A 257 -11.78 -6.92 3.47
N VAL A 258 -10.71 -6.26 3.95
CA VAL A 258 -10.78 -5.52 5.19
C VAL A 258 -11.49 -4.22 4.83
N GLN A 259 -12.75 -4.06 5.25
CA GLN A 259 -13.58 -2.88 4.98
C GLN A 259 -14.20 -2.31 6.27
N ASP A 260 -13.61 -2.67 7.42
CA ASP A 260 -14.04 -2.25 8.75
C ASP A 260 -12.97 -1.37 9.42
N ASP A 261 -13.10 -1.15 10.74
CA ASP A 261 -12.18 -0.35 11.57
C ASP A 261 -10.70 -0.71 11.41
N ARG A 262 -10.38 -1.92 10.93
CA ARG A 262 -9.00 -2.30 10.61
C ARG A 262 -8.43 -1.43 9.48
N MET A 263 -9.19 -1.07 8.44
CA MET A 263 -8.73 -0.13 7.39
C MET A 263 -8.40 1.25 7.94
N VAL A 264 -9.20 1.74 8.88
CA VAL A 264 -8.94 3.01 9.56
C VAL A 264 -7.61 2.94 10.30
N LYS A 265 -7.35 1.85 11.05
CA LYS A 265 -6.05 1.63 11.71
C LYS A 265 -4.89 1.66 10.70
N TYR A 266 -5.01 0.99 9.56
CA TYR A 266 -3.95 1.00 8.54
C TYR A 266 -3.69 2.39 7.96
N ARG A 267 -4.74 3.12 7.60
CA ARG A 267 -4.62 4.52 7.13
C ARG A 267 -3.87 5.37 8.13
N ASN A 268 -4.21 5.24 9.41
CA ASN A 268 -3.57 5.98 10.49
C ASN A 268 -2.08 5.61 10.62
N VAL A 269 -1.71 4.35 10.45
CA VAL A 269 -0.28 3.97 10.43
C VAL A 269 0.47 4.56 9.23
N LEU A 270 -0.13 4.56 8.03
CA LEU A 270 0.49 5.18 6.85
C LEU A 270 0.75 6.67 7.08
N ARG A 271 -0.23 7.38 7.66
CA ARG A 271 -0.10 8.80 8.05
C ARG A 271 1.06 9.01 9.02
N LEU A 272 1.16 8.19 10.07
CA LEU A 272 2.23 8.27 11.07
C LEU A 272 3.62 8.06 10.45
N LEU A 273 3.77 7.07 9.56
CA LEU A 273 5.05 6.78 8.90
C LEU A 273 5.49 7.90 7.96
N VAL A 274 4.57 8.46 7.14
CA VAL A 274 4.88 9.61 6.29
C VAL A 274 5.25 10.82 7.16
N LYS A 275 4.53 11.06 8.25
CA LYS A 275 4.79 12.18 9.15
C LYS A 275 6.16 12.07 9.84
N ILE A 276 6.59 10.87 10.23
CA ILE A 276 7.97 10.65 10.70
C ILE A 276 8.97 11.06 9.63
N GLY A 277 8.75 10.65 8.38
CA GLY A 277 9.64 10.97 7.28
C GLY A 277 9.80 12.47 7.06
N LEU A 278 8.67 13.17 6.95
CA LEU A 278 8.62 14.62 6.77
C LEU A 278 9.24 15.34 7.97
N GLY A 279 8.87 14.97 9.20
CA GLY A 279 9.34 15.63 10.41
C GLY A 279 10.83 15.47 10.69
N ASN A 280 11.47 14.44 10.12
CA ASN A 280 12.88 14.14 10.32
C ASN A 280 13.75 14.36 9.07
N ASN A 281 13.22 15.04 8.05
CA ASN A 281 13.93 15.32 6.79
C ASN A 281 14.51 14.05 6.13
N ILE A 282 13.69 13.00 6.06
CA ILE A 282 13.95 11.75 5.32
C ILE A 282 12.73 11.41 4.42
N PRO A 283 12.23 12.37 3.60
CA PRO A 283 11.00 12.21 2.85
C PRO A 283 11.08 11.10 1.80
N ASP A 284 12.25 10.85 1.21
CA ASP A 284 12.41 9.92 0.09
C ASP A 284 12.16 8.47 0.50
N ILE A 285 12.70 8.06 1.64
CA ILE A 285 12.44 6.72 2.19
C ILE A 285 11.04 6.60 2.82
N SER A 286 10.38 7.73 3.09
CA SER A 286 9.02 7.77 3.63
C SER A 286 7.98 8.24 2.61
N ASP A 287 8.31 8.11 1.32
CA ASP A 287 7.35 8.40 0.27
C ASP A 287 6.18 7.41 0.38
N ILE A 288 4.98 7.89 0.08
CA ILE A 288 3.76 7.08 0.16
C ILE A 288 3.87 5.82 -0.70
N PHE A 289 4.58 5.87 -1.83
CA PHE A 289 4.93 4.73 -2.66
C PHE A 289 5.68 3.66 -1.87
N VAL A 290 6.76 4.05 -1.19
CA VAL A 290 7.61 3.13 -0.40
C VAL A 290 6.79 2.53 0.74
N ILE A 291 6.10 3.38 1.51
CA ILE A 291 5.38 2.94 2.70
C ILE A 291 4.20 2.02 2.34
N LYS A 292 3.50 2.29 1.24
CA LYS A 292 2.51 1.37 0.68
C LYS A 292 3.16 0.01 0.41
N GLY A 293 4.30 -0.02 -0.31
CA GLY A 293 5.06 -1.25 -0.56
C GLY A 293 5.39 -2.08 0.69
N LEU A 294 5.80 -1.43 1.78
CA LEU A 294 6.13 -2.07 3.07
C LEU A 294 4.93 -2.77 3.69
N HIS A 295 3.77 -2.11 3.64
CA HIS A 295 2.54 -2.66 4.17
C HIS A 295 2.22 -3.98 3.47
N PHE A 296 2.35 -4.03 2.16
CA PHE A 296 2.13 -5.24 1.37
C PHE A 296 3.18 -6.31 1.59
N PHE A 297 4.45 -5.93 1.74
CA PHE A 297 5.49 -6.86 2.17
C PHE A 297 5.06 -7.56 3.48
N ARG A 298 4.68 -6.78 4.49
CA ARG A 298 4.22 -7.32 5.77
C ARG A 298 3.02 -8.24 5.57
N LEU A 299 2.01 -7.82 4.82
CA LEU A 299 0.81 -8.64 4.62
C LEU A 299 1.10 -9.93 3.87
N ARG A 300 1.99 -9.91 2.88
CA ARG A 300 2.37 -11.08 2.10
C ARG A 300 3.09 -12.12 2.95
N TYR A 301 3.91 -11.69 3.91
CA TYR A 301 4.81 -12.56 4.66
C TYR A 301 4.43 -12.77 6.13
N SER A 302 3.59 -11.92 6.71
CA SER A 302 3.11 -12.09 8.09
C SER A 302 2.18 -13.29 8.18
N MET A 303 2.35 -14.08 9.24
CA MET A 303 1.48 -15.20 9.57
C MET A 303 0.36 -14.82 10.55
N SER A 304 0.41 -13.63 11.16
CA SER A 304 -0.56 -13.18 12.17
C SER A 304 -1.65 -12.28 11.57
N CYS A 305 -2.87 -12.37 12.14
CA CYS A 305 -3.97 -11.47 11.83
C CYS A 305 -3.82 -10.14 12.59
N ASP A 306 -3.90 -9.02 11.89
CA ASP A 306 -3.77 -7.67 12.46
C ASP A 306 -5.02 -7.21 13.21
N CYS A 307 -6.08 -8.03 13.19
CA CYS A 307 -7.36 -7.76 13.83
C CYS A 307 -7.21 -7.33 15.29
N ASN A 308 -6.27 -7.94 16.03
CA ASN A 308 -6.07 -7.70 17.46
C ASN A 308 -4.97 -6.68 17.80
N LEU A 309 -4.27 -6.13 16.79
CA LEU A 309 -3.22 -5.14 17.05
C LEU A 309 -3.83 -3.77 17.35
N SER A 310 -3.33 -3.12 18.39
CA SER A 310 -3.59 -1.70 18.66
C SER A 310 -2.86 -0.83 17.62
N LEU A 311 -3.35 0.39 17.39
CA LEU A 311 -2.71 1.34 16.47
C LEU A 311 -1.21 1.55 16.77
N PRO A 312 -0.77 1.76 18.03
CA PRO A 312 0.64 1.89 18.35
C PRO A 312 1.46 0.63 18.05
N THR A 313 0.90 -0.56 18.30
CA THR A 313 1.60 -1.83 18.05
C THR A 313 1.82 -2.04 16.55
N LEU A 314 0.77 -1.84 15.75
CA LEU A 314 0.84 -1.96 14.30
C LEU A 314 1.81 -0.93 13.70
N PHE A 315 1.81 0.30 14.23
CA PHE A 315 2.77 1.34 13.87
C PHE A 315 4.22 0.91 14.16
N MET A 316 4.50 0.39 15.35
CA MET A 316 5.84 -0.08 15.71
C MET A 316 6.32 -1.23 14.84
N GLU A 317 5.45 -2.21 14.55
CA GLU A 317 5.79 -3.31 13.65
C GLU A 317 6.15 -2.83 12.25
N LEU A 318 5.33 -1.94 11.67
CA LEU A 318 5.60 -1.42 10.33
C LEU A 318 6.83 -0.51 10.30
N LEU A 319 7.08 0.28 11.34
CA LEU A 319 8.31 1.09 11.46
C LEU A 319 9.58 0.22 11.54
N ASN A 320 9.51 -0.89 12.26
CA ASN A 320 10.63 -1.84 12.37
C ASN A 320 10.89 -2.57 11.04
N ILE A 321 9.83 -3.00 10.35
CA ILE A 321 9.94 -3.59 9.01
C ILE A 321 10.53 -2.57 8.03
N HIS A 322 10.06 -1.32 8.09
CA HIS A 322 10.57 -0.23 7.28
C HIS A 322 12.07 -0.05 7.47
N THR A 323 12.49 0.08 8.72
CA THR A 323 13.89 0.26 9.10
C THR A 323 14.76 -0.86 8.54
N ASN A 324 14.32 -2.11 8.69
CA ASN A 324 15.07 -3.27 8.21
C ASN A 324 15.20 -3.31 6.68
N ILE A 325 14.10 -3.05 5.96
CA ILE A 325 14.09 -3.02 4.49
C ILE A 325 15.02 -1.91 3.97
N ILE A 326 14.90 -0.68 4.49
CA ILE A 326 15.73 0.45 4.05
C ILE A 326 17.20 0.22 4.39
N TYR A 327 17.51 -0.34 5.56
CA TYR A 327 18.88 -0.64 5.94
C TYR A 327 19.50 -1.72 5.04
N THR A 328 18.74 -2.76 4.71
CA THR A 328 19.19 -3.84 3.82
C THR A 328 19.42 -3.32 2.40
N ASP A 329 18.50 -2.52 1.85
CA ASP A 329 18.64 -1.89 0.54
C ASP A 329 19.85 -0.94 0.49
N ALA A 330 20.02 -0.09 1.50
CA ALA A 330 21.17 0.82 1.59
C ALA A 330 22.50 0.06 1.68
N THR A 331 22.55 -1.02 2.47
CA THR A 331 23.73 -1.89 2.60
C THR A 331 24.06 -2.56 1.27
N HIS A 332 23.06 -3.10 0.58
CA HIS A 332 23.23 -3.72 -0.73
C HIS A 332 23.74 -2.71 -1.77
N LYS A 333 23.14 -1.51 -1.84
CA LYS A 333 23.59 -0.42 -2.72
C LYS A 333 25.04 -0.01 -2.43
N LEU A 334 25.44 0.05 -1.16
CA LEU A 334 26.81 0.35 -0.77
C LEU A 334 27.79 -0.76 -1.21
N MET A 335 27.40 -2.04 -1.10
CA MET A 335 28.20 -3.17 -1.56
C MET A 335 28.37 -3.20 -3.08
N VAL A 336 27.31 -2.90 -3.83
CA VAL A 336 27.30 -2.97 -5.30
C VAL A 336 27.92 -1.73 -5.95
N PHE A 337 27.62 -0.54 -5.45
CA PHE A 337 28.00 0.74 -6.08
C PHE A 337 29.09 1.52 -5.32
N GLY A 338 29.57 1.00 -4.19
CA GLY A 338 30.60 1.63 -3.37
C GLY A 338 30.17 2.96 -2.76
N ASN A 339 31.16 3.81 -2.43
CA ASN A 339 30.97 5.05 -1.67
C ASN A 339 30.07 6.10 -2.36
N CYS A 340 29.69 5.93 -3.62
CA CYS A 340 28.75 6.82 -4.32
C CYS A 340 27.33 6.79 -3.72
N GLN A 341 27.02 5.83 -2.84
CA GLN A 341 25.71 5.63 -2.21
C GLN A 341 25.67 5.99 -0.71
N GLN A 342 26.60 6.83 -0.23
CA GLN A 342 26.65 7.26 1.18
C GLN A 342 25.35 7.93 1.67
N HIS A 343 24.62 8.63 0.78
CA HIS A 343 23.35 9.28 1.11
C HIS A 343 22.30 8.26 1.59
N SER A 344 22.09 7.18 0.83
CA SER A 344 21.13 6.12 1.16
C SER A 344 21.41 5.49 2.53
N MET A 345 22.69 5.26 2.85
CA MET A 345 23.09 4.74 4.16
C MET A 345 22.86 5.76 5.29
N GLN A 346 23.12 7.05 5.04
CA GLN A 346 22.87 8.10 6.02
C GLN A 346 21.38 8.20 6.38
N GLU A 347 20.49 8.13 5.39
CA GLU A 347 19.04 8.11 5.63
C GLU A 347 18.58 6.85 6.35
N ALA A 348 19.12 5.68 6.01
CA ALA A 348 18.84 4.42 6.72
C ALA A 348 19.22 4.49 8.20
N LEU A 349 20.40 5.04 8.52
CA LEU A 349 20.88 5.20 9.89
C LEU A 349 20.05 6.23 10.68
N LYS A 350 19.58 7.30 10.01
CA LYS A 350 18.63 8.24 10.61
C LYS A 350 17.32 7.53 10.98
N LEU A 351 16.75 6.74 10.06
CA LEU A 351 15.52 5.98 10.32
C LEU A 351 15.70 4.99 11.46
N ASP A 352 16.81 4.25 11.51
CA ASP A 352 17.13 3.33 12.62
C ASP A 352 17.20 4.06 13.97
N THR A 353 17.85 5.23 14.01
CA THR A 353 17.91 6.06 15.22
C THR A 353 16.52 6.49 15.68
N ILE A 354 15.66 6.91 14.75
CA ILE A 354 14.27 7.28 15.04
C ILE A 354 13.51 6.06 15.58
N ALA A 355 13.57 4.92 14.90
CA ALA A 355 12.88 3.70 15.28
C ALA A 355 13.28 3.21 16.69
N ARG A 356 14.57 3.31 17.05
CA ARG A 356 15.04 3.00 18.42
C ARG A 356 14.47 3.96 19.46
N ASN A 357 14.45 5.27 19.17
CA ASN A 357 13.88 6.26 20.07
C ASN A 357 12.36 6.04 20.28
N VAL A 358 11.62 5.77 19.20
CA VAL A 358 10.18 5.49 19.27
C VAL A 358 9.94 4.19 20.06
N SER A 359 10.73 3.14 19.79
CA SER A 359 10.65 1.86 20.50
C SER A 359 10.85 2.02 21.99
N MET A 360 11.82 2.85 22.40
CA MET A 360 12.06 3.14 23.82
C MET A 360 10.79 3.73 24.48
N PHE A 361 10.16 4.74 23.87
CA PHE A 361 8.93 5.34 24.40
C PHE A 361 7.75 4.38 24.38
N TYR A 362 7.65 3.53 23.36
CA TYR A 362 6.63 2.47 23.30
C TYR A 362 6.76 1.49 24.47
N TYR A 363 7.96 0.99 24.77
CA TYR A 363 8.18 0.07 25.89
C TYR A 363 8.05 0.74 27.26
N MET A 364 8.41 2.02 27.37
CA MET A 364 8.17 2.81 28.59
C MET A 364 6.68 3.16 28.77
N ASN A 365 5.89 3.06 27.70
CA ASN A 365 4.46 3.43 27.62
C ASN A 365 4.17 4.91 27.92
N TYR A 366 5.16 5.79 27.81
CA TYR A 366 4.97 7.23 27.93
C TYR A 366 5.98 8.01 27.09
N ILE A 367 5.64 9.24 26.74
CA ILE A 367 6.47 10.14 25.93
C ILE A 367 6.29 11.60 26.38
N PRO A 368 7.38 12.40 26.48
CA PRO A 368 7.26 13.85 26.67
C PRO A 368 6.59 14.52 25.47
N TRP A 369 5.71 15.49 25.70
CA TRP A 369 4.99 16.20 24.62
C TRP A 369 5.92 16.84 23.59
N ASP A 370 7.00 17.47 24.03
CA ASP A 370 7.96 18.12 23.11
C ASP A 370 8.68 17.10 22.24
N ARG A 371 8.99 15.91 22.79
CA ARG A 371 9.59 14.82 22.02
C ARG A 371 8.62 14.23 21.01
N LEU A 372 7.36 14.06 21.39
CA LEU A 372 6.31 13.62 20.47
C LEU A 372 6.16 14.61 19.30
N LYS A 373 6.04 15.90 19.61
CA LYS A 373 5.90 16.94 18.59
C LYS A 373 7.14 17.02 17.68
N GLN A 374 8.35 16.98 18.25
CA GLN A 374 9.60 16.97 17.48
C GLN A 374 9.67 15.75 16.55
N MET A 375 9.36 14.57 17.06
CA MET A 375 9.44 13.30 16.32
C MET A 375 8.55 13.28 15.08
N PHE A 376 7.42 13.98 15.13
CA PHE A 376 6.49 14.09 14.01
C PHE A 376 6.55 15.46 13.31
N GLY A 377 7.56 16.31 13.57
CA GLY A 377 7.68 17.62 12.91
C GLY A 377 6.45 18.52 13.08
N LEU A 378 5.95 18.59 14.31
CA LEU A 378 4.82 19.45 14.71
C LEU A 378 5.29 20.77 15.39
N ILE A 379 6.58 21.08 15.32
CA ILE A 379 7.23 22.28 15.90
C ILE A 379 7.91 23.06 14.78
#